data_AF-A0A7C5HYB1-F1
#
_entry.id   AF-A0A7C5HYB1-F1
#
_cell.length_a   1.000
_cell.length_b   1.000
_cell.length_c   1.000
_cell.angle_alpha   90.00
_cell.angle_beta   90.00
_cell.angle_gamma   90.00
#
_symmetry.space_group_name_H-M   'P 1'
#
loop_
_entity.id
_entity.type
_entity.pdbx_description
1 polymer ?
#
loop_
_entity_poly.entity_id
_entity_poly.type
_entity_poly.pdbx_seq_one_letter_code
_entity_poly.pdbx_strand_id
1 'polypeptide(L)' 'MEASELKEKIEQLKRERNAVILAHNYQAGEVQDIADYLGDSLGLSIK' A
#
# COMPACT_ATOMS: atom_id res chain seq x y z
N MET A 1 7.37 -0.78 -18.32
CA MET A 1 7.08 0.22 -17.28
C MET A 1 8.13 0.01 -16.21
N GLU A 2 8.89 1.04 -15.92
CA GLU A 2 9.86 0.99 -14.83
C GLU A 2 9.12 0.88 -13.48
N ALA A 3 9.73 0.24 -12.48
CA ALA A 3 9.09 0.05 -11.18
C ALA A 3 8.73 1.38 -10.49
N SER A 4 9.50 2.44 -10.75
CA SER A 4 9.22 3.81 -10.30
C SER A 4 7.93 4.38 -10.90
N GLU A 5 7.71 4.21 -12.20
CA GLU A 5 6.52 4.70 -12.91
C GLU A 5 5.24 4.06 -12.36
N LEU A 6 5.30 2.77 -12.00
CA LEU A 6 4.15 2.08 -11.42
C LEU A 6 3.84 2.61 -10.02
N LYS A 7 4.85 2.82 -9.18
CA LYS A 7 4.69 3.38 -7.82
C LYS A 7 4.08 4.78 -7.86
N GLU A 8 4.55 5.65 -8.74
CA GLU A 8 4.01 7.00 -8.92
C GLU A 8 2.54 6.99 -9.34
N LYS A 9 2.19 6.09 -10.26
CA LYS A 9 0.80 5.92 -10.72
C LYS A 9 -0.12 5.44 -9.60
N ILE A 10 0.34 4.51 -8.77
CA ILE A 10 -0.42 4.03 -7.60
C ILE A 10 -0.63 5.18 -6.60
N GLU A 11 0.40 5.97 -6.32
CA GLU A 11 0.30 7.13 -5.43
C GLU A 11 -0.65 8.21 -5.95
N GLN A 12 -0.62 8.48 -7.26
CA GLN A 12 -1.56 9.39 -7.90
C GLN A 12 -3.00 8.90 -7.72
N LEU A 13 -3.26 7.62 -8.04
CA LEU A 13 -4.59 7.03 -7.91
C LEU A 13 -5.08 7.00 -6.46
N LYS A 14 -4.20 6.72 -5.50
CA LYS A 14 -4.52 6.76 -4.07
C LYS A 14 -5.05 8.13 -3.66
N ARG A 15 -4.38 9.21 -4.09
CA ARG A 15 -4.82 10.60 -3.85
C ARG A 15 -6.14 10.92 -4.55
N GLU A 16 -6.25 10.59 -5.84
CA GLU A 16 -7.48 10.86 -6.62
C GLU A 16 -8.71 10.14 -6.05
N ARG A 17 -8.50 8.96 -5.47
CA ARG A 17 -9.57 8.15 -4.89
C ARG A 17 -9.78 8.38 -3.40
N ASN A 18 -8.96 9.22 -2.77
CA ASN A 18 -8.91 9.37 -1.31
C ASN A 18 -8.88 8.01 -0.60
N ALA A 19 -8.04 7.10 -1.11
CA ALA A 19 -7.95 5.72 -0.66
C ALA A 19 -6.83 5.55 0.37
N VAL A 20 -6.94 4.49 1.19
CA VAL A 20 -5.91 4.04 2.12
C VAL A 20 -5.51 2.62 1.72
N ILE A 21 -4.21 2.34 1.72
CA ILE A 21 -3.66 1.01 1.41
C ILE A 21 -3.24 0.33 2.71
N LEU A 22 -3.99 -0.71 3.09
CA LEU A 22 -3.63 -1.64 4.17
C LEU A 22 -2.95 -2.87 3.58
N ALA A 23 -1.79 -3.24 4.09
CA ALA A 23 -1.07 -4.44 3.65
C ALA A 23 -0.78 -5.39 4.82
N HIS A 24 -1.01 -6.68 4.57
CA HIS A 24 -0.61 -7.74 5.50
C HIS A 24 0.90 -7.99 5.44
N ASN A 25 1.49 -8.40 6.56
CA ASN A 25 2.93 -8.72 6.68
C ASN A 25 3.46 -9.77 5.68
N TYR A 26 2.59 -10.50 4.99
CA TYR A 26 2.96 -11.53 4.02
C TYR A 26 3.00 -11.05 2.57
N GLN A 27 2.68 -9.78 2.31
CA GLN A 27 2.76 -9.22 0.97
C GLN A 27 4.21 -9.05 0.51
N ALA A 28 4.44 -9.01 -0.80
CA ALA A 28 5.77 -8.75 -1.35
C ALA A 28 6.31 -7.39 -0.87
N GLY A 29 7.64 -7.26 -0.74
CA GLY A 29 8.28 -6.05 -0.22
C GLY A 29 7.87 -4.77 -0.98
N GLU A 30 7.78 -4.86 -2.31
CA GLU A 30 7.33 -3.74 -3.15
C GLU A 30 5.88 -3.28 -2.85
N VAL A 31 5.02 -4.17 -2.36
CA VAL A 31 3.64 -3.86 -1.93
C VAL A 31 3.65 -3.27 -0.53
N GLN A 32 4.54 -3.75 0.36
CA GLN A 32 4.71 -3.18 1.69
C GLN A 32 5.23 -1.73 1.60
N ASP A 33 6.13 -1.44 0.66
CA ASP A 33 6.75 -0.13 0.44
C ASP A 33 5.77 0.97 -0.02
N ILE A 34 4.56 0.61 -0.44
CA ILE A 34 3.50 1.53 -0.88
C ILE A 34 2.30 1.57 0.08
N ALA A 35 2.29 0.71 1.11
CA ALA A 35 1.19 0.63 2.06
C ALA A 35 1.26 1.79 3.06
N ASP A 36 0.11 2.37 3.39
CA ASP A 36 0.02 3.39 4.45
C ASP A 36 0.09 2.72 5.83
N TYR A 37 -0.40 1.50 5.93
CA TYR A 37 -0.33 0.71 7.15
C TYR A 37 0.02 -0.75 6.86
N LEU A 38 1.03 -1.24 7.60
CA LEU A 38 1.39 -2.64 7.67
C LEU A 38 0.88 -3.25 8.98
N GLY A 39 0.48 -4.53 8.96
CA GLY A 39 0.11 -5.28 10.16
C GLY A 39 -0.24 -6.74 9.91
N ASP A 40 -0.43 -7.48 11.00
CA ASP A 40 -1.12 -8.77 10.98
C ASP A 40 -2.64 -8.57 11.04
N SER A 41 -3.41 -9.65 11.08
CA SER A 41 -4.88 -9.59 11.11
C SER A 41 -5.44 -8.70 12.23
N LEU A 42 -4.84 -8.75 13.43
CA LEU A 42 -5.32 -7.96 14.56
C LEU A 42 -4.92 -6.49 14.39
N GLY A 43 -3.66 -6.23 14.02
CA GLY A 43 -3.15 -4.89 13.79
C GLY A 43 -3.89 -4.13 12.69
N LEU A 44 -4.33 -4.83 11.63
CA LEU A 44 -5.12 -4.24 10.56
C LEU A 44 -6.61 -4.09 10.89
N SER A 45 -7.14 -4.82 11.88
CA SER A 45 -8.54 -4.68 12.31
C SER A 45 -8.76 -3.52 13.29
N ILE A 46 -7.70 -3.09 13.98
CA ILE A 46 -7.74 -2.04 15.00
C ILE A 46 -7.36 -0.66 14.44
N LYS A 47 -6.53 -0.63 13.39
CA LYS A 47 -6.15 0.60 12.69
C LYS A 47 -7.30 1.16 11.85
#